data_AF-A0AA43M373-F1
#
_entry.id   AF-A0AA43M373-F1
#
_cell.length_a   1.000
_cell.length_b   1.000
_cell.length_c   1.000
_cell.angle_alpha   90.00
_cell.angle_beta   90.00
_cell.angle_gamma   90.00
#
_symmetry.space_group_name_H-M   'P 1'
#
loop_
_entity.id
_entity.type
_entity.pdbx_description
1 polymer ?
#
loop_
_entity_poly.entity_id
_entity_poly.type
_entity_poly.pdbx_seq_one_letter_code
_entity_poly.pdbx_strand_id
1 'polypeptide(L)' 'MKELHDVPYWLWAVIAAILLVQGTWMFRDARRRDKGRAAWFWGLWGMTGSPTPLIVYLLFIVLPQRRRQGR' A
#
# COMPACT_ATOMS: atom_id res chain seq x y z
N MET A 1 -22.76 -27.12 -4.05
CA MET A 1 -22.47 -26.04 -3.08
C MET A 1 -21.57 -26.58 -1.95
N LYS A 2 -20.37 -27.07 -2.26
CA LYS A 2 -19.42 -27.65 -1.27
C LYS A 2 -17.97 -27.55 -1.80
N GLU A 3 -17.51 -26.35 -2.16
CA GLU A 3 -16.12 -26.21 -2.69
C GLU A 3 -15.36 -24.98 -2.16
N LEU A 4 -15.93 -24.24 -1.20
CA LEU A 4 -15.29 -23.02 -0.66
C LEU A 4 -14.56 -23.23 0.68
N HIS A 5 -14.42 -24.47 1.15
CA HIS A 5 -14.07 -24.78 2.54
C HIS A 5 -12.63 -25.26 2.79
N ASP A 6 -11.72 -25.06 1.84
CA ASP A 6 -10.29 -25.40 2.01
C ASP A 6 -9.38 -24.20 1.74
N VAL A 7 -9.82 -22.99 2.10
CA VAL A 7 -8.88 -21.86 2.16
C VAL A 7 -8.02 -22.05 3.40
N PRO A 8 -6.70 -22.33 3.26
CA PRO A 8 -5.88 -22.67 4.41
C PRO A 8 -5.79 -21.48 5.37
N TYR A 9 -5.90 -21.70 6.67
CA TYR A 9 -5.78 -20.63 7.67
C TYR A 9 -4.42 -19.90 7.58
N TRP A 10 -3.37 -20.59 7.15
CA TRP A 10 -2.07 -19.97 6.90
C TRP A 10 -2.12 -18.96 5.74
N LEU A 11 -2.97 -19.17 4.74
CA LEU A 11 -3.13 -18.25 3.61
C LEU A 11 -3.68 -16.91 4.10
N TRP A 12 -4.64 -16.93 5.01
CA TRP A 12 -5.14 -15.72 5.67
C TRP A 12 -4.06 -15.00 6.49
N ALA A 13 -3.22 -15.75 7.20
CA ALA A 13 -2.08 -15.18 7.92
C ALA A 13 -1.05 -14.55 6.97
N VAL A 14 -0.78 -15.18 5.82
CA VAL A 14 0.11 -14.64 4.77
C VAL A 14 -0.49 -13.37 4.16
N ILE A 15 -1.79 -13.35 3.84
CA ILE A 15 -2.48 -12.15 3.33
C ILE A 15 -2.40 -11.01 4.35
N ALA A 16 -2.68 -11.29 5.63
CA ALA A 16 -2.57 -10.29 6.69
C ALA A 16 -1.13 -9.77 6.83
N ALA A 17 -0.12 -10.66 6.80
CA ALA A 17 1.28 -10.28 6.84
C ALA A 17 1.69 -9.42 5.64
N ILE A 18 1.25 -9.78 4.42
CA ILE A 18 1.49 -8.99 3.21
C ILE A 18 0.84 -7.61 3.32
N LEU A 19 -0.40 -7.51 3.78
CA LEU A 19 -1.09 -6.22 3.96
C LEU A 19 -0.41 -5.35 5.01
N LEU A 20 0.05 -5.94 6.12
CA LEU A 20 0.80 -5.24 7.15
C LEU A 20 2.17 -4.76 6.65
N VAL A 21 2.91 -5.61 5.94
CA VAL A 21 4.20 -5.26 5.34
C VAL A 21 4.01 -4.17 4.27
N GLN A 22 3.02 -4.32 3.38
CA GLN A 22 2.67 -3.36 2.34
C GLN A 22 2.30 -1.99 2.94
N GLY A 23 1.42 -1.96 3.94
CA GLY A 23 1.02 -0.73 4.64
C GLY A 23 2.19 -0.08 5.38
N THR A 24 3.02 -0.88 6.07
CA THR A 24 4.20 -0.37 6.81
C THR A 24 5.25 0.19 5.86
N TRP A 25 5.51 -0.48 4.74
CA TRP A 25 6.45 -0.02 3.73
C TRP A 25 5.98 1.28 3.07
N MET A 26 4.69 1.37 2.73
CA MET A 26 4.09 2.58 2.17
C MET A 26 4.08 3.75 3.17
N PHE A 27 3.83 3.48 4.45
CA PHE A 27 3.95 4.48 5.52
C PHE A 27 5.39 5.00 5.65
N ARG A 28 6.38 4.11 5.61
CA ARG A 28 7.80 4.47 5.71
C ARG A 28 8.29 5.25 4.48
N ASP A 29 7.88 4.86 3.28
CA ASP A 29 8.20 5.57 2.03
C ASP A 29 7.55 6.97 1.99
N ALA A 30 6.27 7.08 2.34
CA ALA A 30 5.56 8.36 2.41
C ALA A 30 6.17 9.30 3.47
N ARG A 31 6.65 8.75 4.58
CA ARG A 31 7.36 9.50 5.63
C ARG A 31 8.74 9.97 5.17
N ARG A 32 9.47 9.18 4.38
CA ARG A 32 10.76 9.55 3.78
C ARG A 32 10.65 10.66 2.73
N ARG A 33 9.48 10.81 2.13
CA ARG A 33 9.19 11.77 1.05
C ARG A 33 8.64 13.12 1.54
N ASP A 34 8.82 13.44 2.82
CA ASP A 34 8.43 14.71 3.45
C ASP A 34 6.91 15.00 3.48
N LYS A 35 6.07 14.01 3.11
CA LYS A 35 4.61 14.10 3.20
C LYS A 35 4.10 13.58 4.55
N GLY A 36 4.80 13.91 5.63
CA GLY A 36 4.56 13.35 6.98
C GLY A 36 3.11 13.44 7.47
N ARG A 37 2.36 14.46 7.02
CA ARG A 37 0.94 14.65 7.36
C ARG A 37 -0.01 13.72 6.59
N ALA A 38 0.37 13.27 5.40
CA ALA A 38 -0.40 12.35 4.57
C ALA A 38 0.08 10.89 4.66
N ALA A 39 1.22 10.63 5.31
CA ALA A 39 1.80 9.28 5.41
C ALA A 39 0.85 8.26 6.04
N TRP A 40 0.10 8.65 7.07
CA TRP A 40 -0.91 7.79 7.71
C TRP A 40 -2.09 7.47 6.77
N PHE A 41 -2.53 8.44 5.96
CA PHE A 41 -3.57 8.22 4.95
C PHE A 41 -3.12 7.16 3.94
N TRP A 42 -1.88 7.22 3.47
CA TRP A 42 -1.35 6.22 2.55
C TRP A 42 -1.16 4.85 3.21
N GLY A 43 -0.71 4.78 4.46
CA GLY A 43 -0.64 3.50 5.20
C GLY A 43 -2.01 2.81 5.31
N LEU A 44 -3.05 3.56 5.68
CA LEU A 44 -4.42 3.03 5.79
C LEU A 44 -5.04 2.69 4.42
N TRP A 45 -4.78 3.52 3.41
CA TRP A 45 -5.23 3.29 2.04
C TRP A 45 -4.52 2.09 1.38
N GLY A 46 -3.31 1.75 1.80
CA GLY A 46 -2.60 0.55 1.35
C GLY A 46 -3.20 -0.75 1.88
N MET A 47 -4.02 -0.70 2.94
CA MET A 47 -4.65 -1.87 3.55
C MET A 47 -6.04 -2.17 2.98
N THR A 48 -6.64 -1.26 2.21
CA THR A 48 -8.00 -1.45 1.64
C THR A 48 -8.03 -2.38 0.43
N GLY A 49 -6.88 -2.62 -0.22
CA GLY A 49 -6.76 -3.58 -1.30
C GLY A 49 -5.43 -3.46 -2.04
N SER A 50 -5.11 -4.46 -2.85
CA SER A 50 -4.01 -4.40 -3.84
C SER A 50 -4.64 -4.81 -5.18
N PRO A 51 -4.40 -4.13 -6.32
CA PRO A 51 -3.32 -3.19 -6.64
C PRO A 51 -3.72 -1.71 -6.78
N THR A 52 -5.01 -1.38 -6.67
CA THR A 52 -5.55 -0.02 -6.91
C THR A 52 -4.84 1.11 -6.12
N PRO A 53 -4.59 1.00 -4.80
CA PRO A 53 -3.92 2.07 -4.07
C PRO A 53 -2.46 2.25 -4.49
N LEU A 54 -1.82 1.19 -4.99
CA LEU A 54 -0.45 1.23 -5.50
C LEU A 54 -0.36 2.02 -6.81
N ILE A 55 -1.33 1.83 -7.71
CA ILE A 55 -1.43 2.58 -8.99
C ILE A 55 -1.69 4.06 -8.72
N VAL A 56 -2.62 4.39 -7.82
CA VAL A 56 -2.94 5.77 -7.44
C VAL A 56 -1.72 6.44 -6.79
N TYR A 57 -0.98 5.74 -5.94
CA TYR A 57 0.26 6.25 -5.35
C TYR A 57 1.31 6.60 -6.42
N LEU A 58 1.56 5.71 -7.37
CA LEU A 58 2.52 5.95 -8.44
C LEU A 58 2.13 7.17 -9.31
N LEU A 59 0.86 7.27 -9.69
CA LEU A 59 0.38 8.37 -10.54
C LEU A 59 0.37 9.73 -9.82
N PHE A 60 -0.17 9.80 -8.61
CA PHE A 60 -0.35 11.06 -7.90
C PHE A 60 0.83 11.49 -7.02
N ILE A 61 1.75 10.57 -6.69
CA ILE A 61 2.92 10.89 -5.85
C ILE A 61 4.23 10.81 -6.61
N VAL A 62 4.53 9.71 -7.30
CA VAL A 62 5.83 9.55 -7.98
C VAL A 62 5.95 10.48 -9.18
N LEU A 63 4.92 10.56 -10.01
CA LEU A 63 4.94 11.36 -11.24
C LEU A 63 5.16 12.86 -10.99
N PRO A 64 4.43 13.54 -10.08
CA PRO A 64 4.66 14.95 -9.80
C PRO A 64 5.97 15.22 -9.04
N GLN A 65 6.49 14.27 -8.25
CA GLN A 65 7.81 14.40 -7.63
C GLN A 65 8.92 14.44 -8.69
N ARG A 66 8.88 13.56 -9.69
CA ARG A 66 9.85 13.56 -10.79
C ARG A 66 9.80 14.85 -11.61
N ARG A 67 8.62 15.46 -11.77
CA ARG A 67 8.48 16.75 -12.47
C ARG A 67 9.03 17.95 -11.71
N ARG A 68 9.11 17.90 -10.37
CA ARG A 68 9.70 18.98 -9.55
C ARG A 68 11.21 18.91 -9.42
N GLN A 69 11.83 17.75 -9.64
CA GLN A 69 13.29 17.59 -9.60
C GLN A 69 14.01 17.92 -10.92
N GLY A 70 13.25 18.13 -12.00
CA GLY A 70 13.77 18.49 -13.34
C GLY A 70 13.63 19.96 -13.71
N ARG A 71 13.34 20.85 -12.74
CA ARG A 71 13.38 22.31 -12.85
C ARG A 71 14.22 22.84 -11.69
#